data_AF-A0A0F2RKP9-F1
#
_entry.id   AF-A0A0F2RKP9-F1
#
_cell.length_a   1.000
_cell.length_b   1.000
_cell.length_c   1.000
_cell.angle_alpha   90.00
_cell.angle_beta   90.00
_cell.angle_gamma   90.00
#
_symmetry.space_group_name_H-M   'P 1'
#
loop_
_entity.id
_entity.type
_entity.pdbx_description
1 polymer ?
#
loop_
_entity_poly.entity_id
_entity_poly.type
_entity_poly.pdbx_seq_one_letter_code
_entity_poly.pdbx_strand_id
1 'polypeptide(L)'
;TLTPLAAPVATQLAIGTRRAPHAFALTAIRETFEETGLIVGREAEATGKPPQGWSRYYSEGVMPCLQSFQFIGRAITPPYRPKRFDARFFMADAEDALIDTRPPVDGAELSDLQWVTLADALDLDLPSVTRFMLGEIGERLDRPDAPKGPPFLRWTRNGHTTDRL
;
A
#
# COMPACT_ATOMS: atom_id res chain seq x y z
N THR A 1 7.23 -13.72 14.66
CA THR A 1 6.22 -14.26 13.71
C THR A 1 5.59 -13.13 12.93
N LEU A 2 5.06 -13.35 11.72
CA LEU A 2 4.43 -12.28 10.94
C LEU A 2 3.23 -11.69 11.70
N THR A 3 3.20 -10.37 11.87
CA THR A 3 2.08 -9.69 12.53
C THR A 3 0.83 -9.76 11.63
N PRO A 4 -0.36 -10.09 12.16
CA PRO A 4 -1.56 -10.17 11.33
C PRO A 4 -2.08 -8.78 10.93
N LEU A 5 -2.82 -8.73 9.82
CA LEU A 5 -3.68 -7.59 9.50
C LEU A 5 -4.84 -7.52 10.50
N ALA A 6 -5.34 -6.32 10.77
CA ALA A 6 -6.60 -6.15 11.48
C ALA A 6 -7.73 -6.92 10.77
N ALA A 7 -8.61 -7.56 11.53
CA ALA A 7 -9.65 -8.44 10.97
C ALA A 7 -10.59 -7.75 9.94
N PRO A 8 -11.01 -6.48 10.13
CA PRO A 8 -11.78 -5.76 9.11
C PRO A 8 -11.01 -5.60 7.79
N VAL A 9 -9.73 -5.24 7.88
CA VAL A 9 -8.85 -5.06 6.72
C VAL A 9 -8.66 -6.37 5.96
N ALA A 10 -8.39 -7.47 6.69
CA ALA A 10 -8.26 -8.79 6.09
C ALA A 10 -9.55 -9.23 5.37
N THR A 11 -10.72 -8.95 5.98
CA THR A 11 -12.04 -9.26 5.42
C THR A 11 -12.28 -8.49 4.12
N GLN A 12 -12.04 -7.17 4.12
CA GLN A 12 -12.24 -6.33 2.94
C GLN A 12 -11.29 -6.71 1.79
N LEU A 13 -10.03 -7.01 2.10
CA LEU A 13 -9.06 -7.46 1.10
C LEU A 13 -9.43 -8.81 0.45
N ALA A 14 -10.17 -9.67 1.17
CA ALA A 14 -10.61 -10.96 0.66
C ALA A 14 -11.78 -10.86 -0.35
N ILE A 15 -12.44 -9.70 -0.45
CA ILE A 15 -13.60 -9.53 -1.34
C ILE A 15 -13.18 -9.67 -2.81
N GLY A 16 -13.75 -10.65 -3.50
CA GLY A 16 -13.52 -10.86 -4.94
C GLY A 16 -12.06 -11.19 -5.28
N THR A 17 -11.37 -11.94 -4.42
CA THR A 17 -10.02 -12.48 -4.65
C THR A 17 -9.86 -13.89 -4.10
N ARG A 18 -8.94 -14.67 -4.68
CA ARG A 18 -8.51 -15.98 -4.15
C ARG A 18 -7.15 -15.92 -3.45
N ARG A 19 -6.47 -14.77 -3.51
CA ARG A 19 -5.17 -14.56 -2.86
C ARG A 19 -5.38 -14.31 -1.38
N ALA A 20 -4.47 -14.81 -0.55
CA ALA A 20 -4.49 -14.53 0.87
C ALA A 20 -4.32 -13.01 1.12
N PRO A 21 -5.13 -12.39 2.00
CA PRO A 21 -5.08 -10.94 2.25
C PRO A 21 -3.70 -10.39 2.56
N HIS A 22 -2.93 -11.10 3.39
CA HIS A 22 -1.58 -10.68 3.78
C HIS A 22 -0.62 -10.56 2.58
N ALA A 23 -0.85 -11.30 1.49
CA ALA A 23 0.01 -11.24 0.32
C ALA A 23 -0.01 -9.84 -0.34
N PHE A 24 -1.13 -9.13 -0.29
CA PHE A 24 -1.21 -7.77 -0.84
C PHE A 24 -0.42 -6.77 0.00
N ALA A 25 -0.56 -6.83 1.32
CA ALA A 25 0.18 -5.94 2.22
C ALA A 25 1.69 -6.25 2.19
N LEU A 26 2.09 -7.53 2.18
CA LEU A 26 3.48 -7.94 2.00
C LEU A 26 4.07 -7.47 0.66
N THR A 27 3.26 -7.47 -0.40
CA THR A 27 3.70 -6.92 -1.69
C THR A 27 3.96 -5.42 -1.56
N ALA A 28 3.05 -4.66 -0.94
CA ALA A 28 3.24 -3.22 -0.73
C ALA A 28 4.51 -2.91 0.08
N ILE A 29 4.79 -3.68 1.14
CA ILE A 29 6.02 -3.54 1.94
C ILE A 29 7.27 -3.79 1.09
N ARG A 30 7.29 -4.90 0.33
CA ARG A 30 8.44 -5.27 -0.48
C ARG A 30 8.72 -4.23 -1.57
N GLU A 31 7.70 -3.81 -2.31
CA GLU A 31 7.85 -2.80 -3.38
C GLU A 31 8.30 -1.44 -2.79
N THR A 32 7.73 -1.01 -1.65
CA THR A 32 8.17 0.23 -0.97
C THR A 32 9.66 0.18 -0.65
N PHE A 33 10.16 -0.94 -0.12
CA PHE A 33 11.58 -1.10 0.17
C PHE A 33 12.44 -1.16 -1.10
N GLU A 34 12.02 -1.92 -2.11
CA GLU A 34 12.76 -2.08 -3.35
C GLU A 34 12.89 -0.75 -4.12
N GLU A 35 11.82 0.06 -4.14
CA GLU A 35 11.75 1.31 -4.90
C GLU A 35 12.30 2.53 -4.14
N THR A 36 12.18 2.56 -2.81
CA THR A 36 12.51 3.76 -2.01
C THR A 36 13.55 3.54 -0.91
N GLY A 37 13.89 2.28 -0.60
CA GLY A 37 14.74 1.94 0.54
C GLY A 37 14.10 2.14 1.92
N LEU A 38 12.88 2.70 2.01
CA LEU A 38 12.15 2.82 3.27
C LEU A 38 11.75 1.43 3.78
N ILE A 39 11.90 1.22 5.09
CA ILE A 39 11.64 -0.07 5.73
C ILE A 39 10.35 0.02 6.53
N VAL A 40 9.31 -0.63 6.00
CA VAL A 40 8.01 -0.80 6.68
C VAL A 40 7.98 -2.12 7.43
N GLY A 41 8.22 -2.11 8.73
CA GLY A 41 8.37 -3.33 9.50
C GLY A 41 8.72 -3.11 10.96
N ARG A 42 9.38 -4.11 11.55
CA ARG A 42 9.91 -4.05 12.90
C ARG A 42 11.25 -4.75 13.00
N GLU A 43 12.05 -4.39 13.98
CA GLU A 43 13.28 -5.11 14.32
C GLU A 43 12.98 -6.58 14.60
N ALA A 44 13.79 -7.45 14.03
CA ALA A 44 13.73 -8.87 14.31
C ALA A 44 15.06 -9.53 13.98
N GLU A 45 15.55 -10.37 14.88
CA GLU A 45 16.67 -11.24 14.56
C GLU A 45 16.28 -12.16 13.39
N ALA A 46 17.13 -12.19 12.37
CA ALA A 46 16.92 -13.04 11.20
C ALA A 46 16.97 -14.51 11.63
N THR A 47 15.80 -15.15 11.73
CA THR A 47 15.68 -16.57 12.04
C THR A 47 15.39 -17.34 10.76
N GLY A 48 16.35 -18.15 10.33
CA GLY A 48 16.22 -19.03 9.16
C GLY A 48 16.43 -18.34 7.80
N LYS A 49 16.14 -19.08 6.73
CA LYS A 49 16.30 -18.60 5.36
C LYS A 49 15.13 -17.68 4.98
N PRO A 50 15.39 -16.45 4.47
CA PRO A 50 14.32 -15.56 4.04
C PRO A 50 13.55 -16.16 2.85
N PRO A 51 12.26 -15.81 2.69
CA PRO A 51 11.50 -16.18 1.49
C PRO A 51 12.20 -15.71 0.21
N GLN A 52 11.91 -16.36 -0.92
CA GLN A 52 12.45 -15.97 -2.21
C GLN A 52 12.10 -14.50 -2.52
N GLY A 53 13.10 -13.71 -2.92
CA GLY A 53 12.94 -12.28 -3.21
C GLY A 53 13.03 -11.36 -1.99
N TRP A 54 13.14 -11.90 -0.76
CA TRP A 54 13.16 -11.10 0.47
C TRP A 54 14.55 -10.95 1.10
N SER A 55 15.60 -11.53 0.50
CA SER A 55 16.93 -11.56 1.11
C SER A 55 17.49 -10.18 1.44
N ARG A 56 17.30 -9.18 0.55
CA ARG A 56 17.75 -7.80 0.78
C ARG A 56 16.97 -7.10 1.90
N TYR A 57 15.67 -7.36 2.00
CA TYR A 57 14.85 -6.81 3.09
C TYR A 57 15.27 -7.39 4.44
N TYR A 58 15.43 -8.72 4.52
CA TYR A 58 15.81 -9.39 5.76
C TYR A 58 17.27 -9.13 6.17
N SER A 59 18.16 -8.76 5.25
CA SER A 59 19.54 -8.39 5.60
C SER A 59 19.64 -7.09 6.40
N GLU A 60 18.57 -6.28 6.44
CA GLU A 60 18.49 -5.10 7.30
C GLU A 60 18.19 -5.44 8.78
N GLY A 61 18.02 -6.72 9.14
CA GLY A 61 17.72 -7.13 10.52
C GLY A 61 16.26 -6.88 10.94
N VAL A 62 15.34 -7.00 9.97
CA VAL A 62 13.93 -6.61 10.13
C VAL A 62 12.98 -7.69 9.65
N MET A 63 11.72 -7.58 10.07
CA MET A 63 10.63 -8.37 9.54
C MET A 63 9.42 -7.50 9.16
N PRO A 64 8.57 -7.93 8.19
CA PRO A 64 7.37 -7.17 7.84
C PRO A 64 6.39 -7.08 9.02
N CYS A 65 5.76 -5.92 9.17
CA CYS A 65 4.72 -5.67 10.18
C CYS A 65 3.43 -5.20 9.49
N LEU A 66 2.31 -5.87 9.75
CA LEU A 66 1.02 -5.56 9.12
C LEU A 66 0.02 -4.86 10.06
N GLN A 67 0.42 -4.54 11.30
CA GLN A 67 -0.49 -4.13 12.37
C GLN A 67 -1.25 -2.83 12.07
N SER A 68 -0.55 -1.84 11.52
CA SER A 68 -1.10 -0.49 11.28
C SER A 68 -1.51 -0.24 9.83
N PHE A 69 -1.60 -1.30 9.02
CA PHE A 69 -2.02 -1.17 7.62
C PHE A 69 -3.53 -0.93 7.54
N GLN A 70 -3.90 0.18 6.92
CA GLN A 70 -5.26 0.44 6.49
C GLN A 70 -5.39 0.22 4.99
N PHE A 71 -6.46 -0.46 4.58
CA PHE A 71 -6.78 -0.66 3.17
C PHE A 71 -7.64 0.50 2.66
N ILE A 72 -7.05 1.36 1.83
CA ILE A 72 -7.68 2.63 1.44
C ILE A 72 -8.44 2.57 0.13
N GLY A 73 -8.17 1.58 -0.73
CA GLY A 73 -8.91 1.40 -1.97
C GLY A 73 -8.37 0.33 -2.93
N ARG A 74 -9.22 -0.08 -3.87
CA ARG A 74 -8.90 -1.02 -4.94
C ARG A 74 -9.22 -0.41 -6.29
N ALA A 75 -8.33 -0.56 -7.26
CA ALA A 75 -8.58 -0.09 -8.61
C ALA A 75 -8.16 -1.14 -9.65
N ILE A 76 -9.08 -1.47 -10.55
CA ILE A 76 -8.79 -2.32 -11.70
C ILE A 76 -8.65 -1.43 -12.94
N THR A 77 -7.51 -1.56 -13.61
CA THR A 77 -7.26 -0.83 -14.86
C THR A 77 -8.34 -1.17 -15.91
N PRO A 78 -8.89 -0.15 -16.61
CA PRO A 78 -9.93 -0.36 -17.62
C PRO A 78 -9.53 -1.37 -18.71
N PRO A 79 -10.51 -2.07 -19.32
CA PRO A 79 -10.25 -3.17 -20.25
C PRO A 79 -9.59 -2.73 -21.58
N TYR A 80 -9.74 -1.47 -21.97
CA TYR A 80 -9.14 -0.93 -23.21
C TYR A 80 -7.68 -0.51 -23.05
N ARG A 81 -7.10 -0.59 -21.85
CA ARG A 81 -5.66 -0.35 -21.65
C ARG A 81 -4.89 -1.65 -21.96
N PRO A 82 -3.75 -1.57 -22.68
CA PRO A 82 -2.97 -2.75 -23.07
C PRO A 82 -2.30 -3.44 -21.87
N LYS A 83 -1.92 -2.68 -20.84
CA LYS A 83 -1.40 -3.19 -19.57
C LYS A 83 -2.45 -2.95 -18.49
N ARG A 84 -2.75 -3.97 -17.68
CA ARG A 84 -3.81 -3.91 -16.68
C ARG A 84 -3.35 -4.45 -15.34
N PHE A 85 -3.82 -3.81 -14.29
CA PHE A 85 -3.54 -4.13 -12.91
C PHE A 85 -4.84 -4.23 -12.11
N ASP A 86 -4.79 -4.96 -11.00
CA ASP A 86 -5.82 -4.98 -9.97
C ASP A 86 -5.14 -4.54 -8.65
N ALA A 87 -4.93 -3.24 -8.53
CA ALA A 87 -4.12 -2.62 -7.49
C ALA A 87 -4.91 -2.48 -6.19
N ARG A 88 -4.23 -2.72 -5.06
CA ARG A 88 -4.69 -2.41 -3.71
C ARG A 88 -3.78 -1.34 -3.15
N PHE A 89 -4.37 -0.30 -2.58
CA PHE A 89 -3.66 0.82 -1.99
C PHE A 89 -3.79 0.75 -0.48
N PHE A 90 -2.70 1.10 0.20
CA PHE A 90 -2.61 1.06 1.65
C PHE A 90 -2.14 2.41 2.20
N MET A 91 -2.54 2.72 3.43
CA MET A 91 -1.90 3.75 4.23
C MET A 91 -1.52 3.17 5.59
N ALA A 92 -0.49 3.73 6.20
CA ALA A 92 -0.07 3.43 7.55
C ALA A 92 0.50 4.70 8.17
N ASP A 93 0.45 4.81 9.50
CA ASP A 93 1.16 5.87 10.20
C ASP A 93 2.67 5.57 10.14
N ALA A 94 3.46 6.58 9.82
CA ALA A 94 4.91 6.45 9.73
C ALA A 94 5.54 6.12 11.09
N GLU A 95 5.02 6.70 12.18
CA GLU A 95 5.53 6.46 13.54
C GLU A 95 5.34 5.00 13.99
N ASP A 96 4.30 4.35 13.50
CA ASP A 96 4.00 2.95 13.80
C ASP A 96 4.68 1.96 12.84
N ALA A 97 4.86 2.36 11.58
CA ALA A 97 5.16 1.43 10.49
C ALA A 97 6.62 1.48 10.02
N LEU A 98 7.27 2.66 10.07
CA LEU A 98 8.67 2.78 9.68
C LEU A 98 9.59 2.43 10.84
N ILE A 99 10.68 1.72 10.53
CA ILE A 99 11.66 1.35 11.55
C ILE A 99 12.60 2.50 11.92
N ASP A 100 12.80 3.45 11.02
CA ASP A 100 13.65 4.62 11.21
C ASP A 100 13.20 5.78 10.31
N THR A 101 13.93 6.90 10.41
CA THR A 101 13.68 8.13 9.67
C THR A 101 14.66 8.34 8.51
N ARG A 102 15.27 7.26 7.99
CA ARG A 102 16.21 7.38 6.87
C ARG A 102 15.52 8.04 5.67
N PRO A 103 16.22 8.92 4.93
CA PRO A 103 15.65 9.49 3.72
C PRO A 103 15.37 8.39 2.70
N PRO A 104 14.30 8.50 1.89
CA PRO A 104 14.13 7.62 0.76
C PRO A 104 15.32 7.76 -0.18
N VAL A 105 15.71 6.65 -0.80
CA VAL A 105 16.86 6.56 -1.70
C VAL A 105 16.34 6.23 -3.08
N ASP A 106 16.78 6.99 -4.08
CA ASP A 106 16.44 6.76 -5.48
C ASP A 106 16.78 5.32 -5.91
N GLY A 107 15.86 4.74 -6.66
CA GLY A 107 15.95 3.38 -7.17
C GLY A 107 16.38 3.35 -8.64
N ALA A 108 16.39 2.15 -9.22
CA ALA A 108 16.55 2.02 -10.67
C ALA A 108 15.33 2.55 -11.45
N GLU A 109 14.16 2.59 -10.82
CA GLU A 109 12.89 2.93 -11.45
C GLU A 109 12.36 4.32 -11.05
N LEU A 110 12.73 4.83 -9.88
CA LEU A 110 12.28 6.11 -9.34
C LEU A 110 13.46 7.04 -9.08
N SER A 111 13.30 8.31 -9.45
CA SER A 111 14.23 9.40 -9.15
C SER A 111 13.50 10.52 -8.41
N ASP A 112 14.27 11.38 -7.73
CA ASP A 112 13.77 12.56 -7.02
C ASP A 112 12.75 12.24 -5.91
N LEU A 113 12.99 11.15 -5.17
CA LEU A 113 12.13 10.77 -4.05
C LEU A 113 12.14 11.82 -2.94
N GLN A 114 10.94 12.20 -2.51
CA GLN A 114 10.74 13.26 -1.53
C GLN A 114 9.49 13.02 -0.71
N TRP A 115 9.55 13.44 0.56
CA TRP A 115 8.36 13.59 1.38
C TRP A 115 7.68 14.91 1.02
N VAL A 116 6.41 14.84 0.64
CA VAL A 116 5.58 16.00 0.26
C VAL A 116 4.33 16.03 1.12
N THR A 117 3.78 17.23 1.31
CA THR A 117 2.46 17.34 1.95
C THR A 117 1.39 16.80 1.00
N LEU A 118 0.21 16.47 1.55
CA LEU A 118 -0.92 16.04 0.72
C LEU A 118 -1.35 17.13 -0.27
N ALA A 119 -1.26 18.41 0.12
CA ALA A 119 -1.56 19.54 -0.74
C ALA A 119 -0.56 19.62 -1.90
N ASP A 120 0.74 19.60 -1.62
CA ASP A 120 1.78 19.67 -2.65
C ASP A 120 1.71 18.46 -3.60
N ALA A 121 1.44 17.27 -3.06
CA ALA A 121 1.28 16.06 -3.86
C ALA A 121 0.15 16.18 -4.89
N LEU A 122 -0.96 16.84 -4.52
CA LEU A 122 -2.08 17.05 -5.43
C LEU A 122 -1.77 18.06 -6.53
N ASP A 123 -0.75 18.91 -6.39
CA ASP A 123 -0.34 19.83 -7.46
C ASP A 123 0.55 19.17 -8.53
N LEU A 124 1.00 17.94 -8.30
CA LEU A 124 1.80 17.16 -9.25
C LEU A 124 0.95 16.57 -10.40
N ASP A 125 1.61 16.24 -11.52
CA ASP A 125 1.00 15.49 -12.63
C ASP A 125 0.82 14.00 -12.27
N LEU A 126 -0.26 13.72 -11.56
CA LEU A 126 -0.57 12.38 -11.07
C LEU A 126 -1.56 11.63 -11.97
N PRO A 127 -1.37 10.30 -12.15
CA PRO A 127 -2.43 9.43 -12.66
C PRO A 127 -3.71 9.62 -11.85
N SER A 128 -4.87 9.60 -12.53
CA SER A 128 -6.17 9.88 -11.90
C SER A 128 -6.48 8.98 -10.71
N VAL A 129 -6.04 7.72 -10.74
CA VAL A 129 -6.21 6.78 -9.63
C VAL A 129 -5.38 7.20 -8.41
N THR A 130 -4.15 7.68 -8.60
CA THR A 130 -3.28 8.14 -7.51
C THR A 130 -3.88 9.38 -6.85
N ARG A 131 -4.30 10.35 -7.66
CA ARG A 131 -4.99 11.56 -7.19
C ARG A 131 -6.25 11.22 -6.38
N PHE A 132 -7.03 10.25 -6.86
CA PHE A 132 -8.22 9.79 -6.14
C PHE A 132 -7.87 9.16 -4.78
N MET A 133 -6.83 8.32 -4.71
CA MET A 133 -6.40 7.70 -3.46
C MET A 133 -5.83 8.72 -2.47
N LEU A 134 -5.14 9.76 -2.93
CA LEU A 134 -4.71 10.87 -2.08
C LEU A 134 -5.90 11.62 -1.46
N GLY A 135 -6.97 11.90 -2.23
CA GLY A 135 -8.20 12.46 -1.67
C GLY A 135 -8.86 11.55 -0.63
N GLU A 136 -8.84 10.23 -0.88
CA GLU A 136 -9.33 9.22 0.07
C GLU A 136 -8.52 9.15 1.37
N ILE A 137 -7.21 9.43 1.31
CA ILE A 137 -6.35 9.59 2.50
C ILE A 137 -6.75 10.85 3.25
N GLY A 138 -6.86 11.99 2.58
CA GLY A 138 -7.26 13.27 3.21
C GLY A 138 -8.56 13.16 3.99
N GLU A 139 -9.61 12.57 3.38
CA GLU A 139 -10.88 12.38 4.07
C GLU A 139 -10.81 11.46 5.31
N ARG A 140 -9.88 10.50 5.33
CA ARG A 140 -9.67 9.62 6.49
C ARG A 140 -8.90 10.32 7.60
N LEU A 141 -7.94 11.18 7.25
CA LEU A 141 -7.22 12.00 8.21
C LEU A 141 -8.17 13.03 8.87
N ASP A 142 -9.05 13.63 8.09
CA ASP A 142 -10.03 14.60 8.61
C ASP A 142 -11.11 13.95 9.49
N ARG A 143 -11.46 12.69 9.21
CA ARG A 143 -12.55 11.95 9.89
C ARG A 143 -12.15 10.49 10.16
N PRO A 144 -11.23 10.23 11.11
CA PRO A 144 -10.68 8.90 11.35
C PRO A 144 -11.72 7.87 11.81
N ASP A 145 -12.75 8.31 12.53
CA ASP A 145 -13.80 7.43 13.05
C ASP A 145 -14.99 7.22 12.09
N ALA A 146 -14.96 7.84 10.91
CA ALA A 146 -16.05 7.70 9.95
C ALA A 146 -16.09 6.25 9.41
N PRO A 147 -17.25 5.57 9.44
CA PRO A 147 -17.38 4.23 8.87
C PRO A 147 -17.32 4.32 7.34
N LYS A 148 -16.10 4.29 6.79
CA LYS A 148 -15.83 4.48 5.36
C LYS A 148 -15.05 3.30 4.79
N GLY A 149 -15.76 2.42 4.08
CA GLY A 149 -15.15 1.30 3.36
C GLY A 149 -14.19 1.77 2.24
N PRO A 150 -13.20 0.94 1.84
CA PRO A 150 -12.35 1.25 0.71
C PRO A 150 -13.18 1.31 -0.57
N PRO A 151 -13.01 2.34 -1.41
CA PRO A 151 -13.65 2.38 -2.72
C PRO A 151 -13.04 1.32 -3.65
N PHE A 152 -13.88 0.79 -4.54
CA PHE A 152 -13.52 -0.18 -5.55
C PHE A 152 -13.84 0.34 -6.95
N LEU A 153 -12.80 0.86 -7.61
CA LEU A 153 -12.86 1.45 -8.94
C LEU A 153 -12.67 0.36 -9.99
N ARG A 154 -13.65 0.19 -10.87
CA ARG A 154 -13.57 -0.78 -11.97
C ARG A 154 -14.46 -0.41 -13.12
N TRP A 155 -14.27 -1.10 -14.24
CA TRP A 155 -15.20 -1.07 -15.37
C TRP A 155 -16.15 -2.27 -15.31
N THR A 156 -17.45 -1.98 -15.47
CA THR A 156 -18.51 -2.96 -15.63
C THR A 156 -19.07 -2.87 -17.07
N ARG A 157 -20.05 -3.72 -17.40
CA ARG A 157 -20.77 -3.62 -18.69
C ARG A 157 -21.47 -2.27 -18.88
N ASN A 158 -21.80 -1.58 -17.78
CA ASN A 158 -22.50 -0.30 -17.78
C ASN A 158 -21.54 0.91 -17.69
N GLY A 159 -20.23 0.68 -17.81
CA GLY A 159 -19.20 1.73 -17.75
C GLY A 159 -18.41 1.73 -16.44
N HIS A 160 -17.82 2.87 -16.11
CA HIS A 160 -17.03 3.06 -14.89
C HIS A 160 -17.93 3.01 -13.65
N THR A 161 -17.49 2.29 -12.62
CA THR A 161 -18.23 2.13 -11.36
C THR A 161 -17.28 2.28 -10.18
N THR A 162 -17.77 2.91 -9.11
CA THR A 162 -17.06 3.08 -7.84
C THR A 162 -18.02 2.67 -6.73
N ASP A 163 -17.82 1.47 -6.19
CA ASP A 163 -18.56 0.97 -5.02
C ASP A 163 -17.68 1.04 -3.77
N ARG A 164 -18.24 0.80 -2.59
CA ARG A 164 -17.48 0.69 -1.32
C ARG A 164 -17.49 -0.77 -0.86
N LEU A 165 -16.32 -1.27 -0.46
CA LEU A 165 -16.11 -2.64 0.05
C LEU A 165 -16.42 -2.75 1.54
#